data_AF-A0A1C5U5B8-F1
#
_entry.id   AF-A0A1C5U5B8-F1
#
_cell.length_a   1.000
_cell.length_b   1.000
_cell.length_c   1.000
_cell.angle_alpha   90.00
_cell.angle_beta   90.00
_cell.angle_gamma   90.00
#
_symmetry.space_group_name_H-M   'P 1'
#
loop_
_entity.id
_entity.type
_entity.pdbx_description
1 polymer ?
#
loop_
_entity_poly.entity_id
_entity_poly.type
_entity_poly.pdbx_seq_one_letter_code
_entity_poly.pdbx_strand_id
1 'polypeptide(L)'
;MEKEGYVSLWIGNIKSDDELMAYVELEYTDDGDCIPSKFLKDFSIDIDDFDEDFIERVCHENKVSSISELISGCSYEEIILPKIEEKMEGQFQDKVNSAILLYNFDFDEKIDRVNTSQYTFTFICSVKYK
;
A
#
# COMPACT_ATOMS: atom_id res chain seq x y z
N MET A 1 11.69 -1.79 5.92
CA MET A 1 12.53 -1.00 6.84
C MET A 1 12.41 0.45 6.44
N GLU A 2 12.37 1.35 7.42
CA GLU A 2 12.33 2.79 7.18
C GLU A 2 13.48 3.20 6.24
N LYS A 3 13.14 3.96 5.20
CA LYS A 3 14.09 4.46 4.22
C LYS A 3 13.56 5.72 3.56
N GLU A 4 14.10 6.86 3.98
CA GLU A 4 13.66 8.15 3.48
C GLU A 4 13.72 8.23 1.94
N GLY A 5 12.67 8.78 1.34
CA GLY A 5 12.60 9.02 -0.10
C GLY A 5 12.24 7.80 -0.94
N TYR A 6 11.88 6.67 -0.31
CA TYR A 6 11.33 5.49 -0.99
C TYR A 6 9.87 5.28 -0.63
N VAL A 7 9.05 4.93 -1.62
CA VAL A 7 7.65 4.52 -1.41
C VAL A 7 7.49 3.08 -1.83
N SER A 8 6.81 2.31 -0.99
CA SER A 8 6.42 0.93 -1.25
C SER A 8 4.95 0.86 -1.65
N LEU A 9 4.63 0.13 -2.72
CA LEU A 9 3.28 0.03 -3.26
C LEU A 9 2.73 -1.38 -3.11
N TRP A 10 1.49 -1.46 -2.60
CA TRP A 10 0.63 -2.64 -2.67
C TRP A 10 -0.62 -2.32 -3.47
N ILE A 11 -1.07 -3.27 -4.30
CA ILE A 11 -2.33 -3.15 -5.04
C ILE A 11 -3.23 -4.35 -4.77
N GLY A 12 -4.54 -4.15 -4.84
CA GLY A 12 -5.46 -5.14 -4.35
C GLY A 12 -6.94 -4.91 -4.58
N ASN A 13 -7.73 -5.82 -4.02
CA ASN A 13 -9.18 -5.74 -4.00
C ASN A 13 -9.66 -5.76 -2.56
N ILE A 14 -10.54 -4.83 -2.24
CA ILE A 14 -11.29 -4.78 -0.99
C ILE A 14 -12.70 -4.25 -1.27
N LYS A 15 -13.65 -4.50 -0.38
CA LYS A 15 -15.06 -4.25 -0.67
C LYS A 15 -15.43 -2.76 -0.71
N SER A 16 -14.82 -1.93 0.13
CA SER A 16 -15.14 -0.51 0.25
C SER A 16 -13.98 0.28 0.86
N ASP A 17 -14.04 1.61 0.73
CA ASP A 17 -13.07 2.51 1.36
C ASP A 17 -13.05 2.37 2.88
N ASP A 18 -14.21 2.19 3.52
CA ASP A 18 -14.30 1.94 4.98
C ASP A 18 -13.57 0.65 5.38
N GLU A 19 -13.66 -0.41 4.57
CA GLU A 19 -12.95 -1.66 4.85
C GLU A 19 -11.43 -1.49 4.61
N LEU A 20 -11.03 -0.66 3.64
CA LEU A 20 -9.61 -0.29 3.44
C LEU A 20 -9.08 0.52 4.61
N MET A 21 -9.85 1.50 5.10
CA MET A 21 -9.51 2.28 6.29
C MET A 21 -9.27 1.35 7.48
N ALA A 22 -10.25 0.51 7.82
CA ALA A 22 -10.13 -0.44 8.93
C ALA A 22 -9.02 -1.50 8.73
N TYR A 23 -8.58 -1.74 7.49
CA TYR A 23 -7.48 -2.66 7.19
C TYR A 23 -6.11 -2.05 7.52
N VAL A 24 -5.93 -0.75 7.29
CA VAL A 24 -4.66 -0.04 7.51
C VAL A 24 -4.60 0.70 8.85
N GLU A 25 -5.75 1.03 9.44
CA GLU A 25 -5.89 1.82 10.67
C GLU A 25 -5.16 1.18 11.85
N LEU A 26 -4.40 2.01 12.56
CA LEU A 26 -3.73 1.65 13.80
C LEU A 26 -4.66 1.93 14.97
N GLU A 27 -4.71 0.98 15.89
CA GLU A 27 -5.46 1.12 17.15
C GLU A 27 -4.50 1.37 18.29
N TYR A 28 -4.99 2.00 19.35
CA TYR A 28 -4.20 2.32 20.53
C TYR A 28 -4.84 1.71 21.77
N THR A 29 -4.03 1.17 22.68
CA THR A 29 -4.49 0.76 24.01
C THR A 29 -4.84 1.99 24.86
N ASP A 30 -5.54 1.78 25.97
CA ASP A 30 -5.83 2.85 26.95
C ASP A 30 -4.56 3.50 27.52
N ASP A 31 -3.44 2.76 27.52
CA ASP A 31 -2.13 3.23 27.96
C ASP A 31 -1.34 3.96 26.85
N GLY A 32 -1.90 4.03 25.63
CA GLY A 32 -1.30 4.69 24.47
C GLY A 32 -0.36 3.83 23.65
N ASP A 33 -0.29 2.52 23.90
CA ASP A 33 0.52 1.61 23.09
C ASP A 33 -0.16 1.35 21.74
N CYS A 34 0.60 1.47 20.65
CA CYS A 34 0.09 1.22 19.31
C CYS A 34 -0.05 -0.29 19.04
N ILE A 35 -1.17 -0.68 18.45
CA ILE A 35 -1.51 -2.05 18.09
C ILE A 35 -1.35 -2.20 16.57
N PRO A 36 -0.57 -3.18 16.08
CA PRO A 36 -0.38 -3.32 14.64
C PRO A 36 -1.69 -3.57 13.89
N SER A 37 -1.91 -2.83 12.82
CA SER A 37 -3.06 -3.00 11.93
C SER A 37 -3.02 -4.36 11.23
N LYS A 38 -4.13 -4.73 10.57
CA LYS A 38 -4.17 -5.97 9.77
C LYS A 38 -3.16 -5.93 8.64
N PHE A 39 -3.02 -4.79 7.96
CA PHE A 39 -2.02 -4.57 6.93
C PHE A 39 -0.60 -4.88 7.43
N LEU A 40 -0.20 -4.32 8.57
CA LEU A 40 1.14 -4.57 9.12
C LEU A 40 1.37 -6.04 9.44
N LYS A 41 0.37 -6.70 10.06
CA LYS A 41 0.44 -8.13 10.39
C LYS A 41 0.56 -8.99 9.14
N ASP A 42 -0.26 -8.72 8.13
CA ASP A 42 -0.32 -9.48 6.88
C ASP A 42 1.00 -9.40 6.09
N PHE A 43 1.70 -8.27 6.16
CA PHE A 43 2.97 -8.05 5.49
C PHE A 43 4.20 -8.17 6.39
N SER A 44 4.02 -8.56 7.66
CA SER A 44 5.09 -8.65 8.67
C SER A 44 5.94 -7.37 8.76
N ILE A 45 5.26 -6.22 8.73
CA ILE A 45 5.86 -4.90 8.93
C ILE A 45 5.86 -4.61 10.44
N ASP A 46 7.01 -4.25 10.98
CA ASP A 46 7.13 -3.85 12.38
C ASP A 46 6.50 -2.47 12.56
N ILE A 47 5.83 -2.25 13.68
CA ILE A 47 5.17 -0.98 14.00
C ILE A 47 6.19 0.14 14.22
N ASP A 48 7.40 -0.21 14.64
CA ASP A 48 8.50 0.71 14.86
C ASP A 48 9.30 1.03 13.57
N ASP A 49 8.98 0.38 12.44
CA ASP A 49 9.73 0.50 11.18
C ASP A 49 9.20 1.59 10.23
N PHE A 50 8.16 2.34 10.62
CA PHE A 50 7.57 3.39 9.79
C PHE A 50 6.85 4.45 10.64
N ASP A 51 6.52 5.59 10.02
CA ASP A 51 5.67 6.63 10.60
C ASP A 51 4.24 6.49 10.04
N GLU A 52 3.25 6.44 10.92
CA GLU A 52 1.84 6.23 10.55
C GLU A 52 1.29 7.31 9.60
N ASP A 53 1.82 8.54 9.67
CA ASP A 53 1.43 9.64 8.79
C ASP A 53 1.90 9.44 7.35
N PHE A 54 2.73 8.43 7.07
CA PHE A 54 3.24 8.10 5.73
C PHE A 54 2.47 6.98 5.02
N ILE A 55 1.34 6.51 5.56
CA ILE A 55 0.41 5.64 4.83
C ILE A 55 -0.59 6.48 4.04
N GLU A 56 -0.59 6.29 2.72
CA GLU A 56 -1.63 6.78 1.82
C GLU A 56 -2.41 5.59 1.25
N ARG A 57 -3.72 5.76 1.07
CA ARG A 57 -4.63 4.70 0.62
C ARG A 57 -5.59 5.23 -0.43
N VAL A 58 -5.90 4.40 -1.41
CA VAL A 58 -6.90 4.70 -2.44
C VAL A 58 -7.82 3.51 -2.59
N CYS A 59 -9.13 3.77 -2.62
CA CYS A 59 -10.16 2.79 -2.97
C CYS A 59 -11.13 3.37 -4.01
N HIS A 60 -11.25 2.70 -5.15
CA HIS A 60 -12.19 3.04 -6.22
C HIS A 60 -13.50 2.26 -6.07
N GLU A 61 -14.63 2.88 -6.40
CA GLU A 61 -15.93 2.20 -6.42
C GLU A 61 -15.95 1.04 -7.43
N ASN A 62 -15.29 1.25 -8.58
CA ASN A 62 -15.16 0.26 -9.64
C ASN A 62 -13.70 -0.17 -9.77
N LYS A 63 -13.48 -1.45 -10.13
CA LYS A 63 -12.14 -1.93 -10.42
C LYS A 63 -11.59 -1.27 -11.69
N VAL A 64 -10.35 -0.82 -11.61
CA VAL A 64 -9.61 -0.16 -12.67
C VAL A 64 -8.62 -1.14 -13.33
N SER A 65 -8.13 -0.80 -14.52
CA SER A 65 -7.23 -1.65 -15.31
C SER A 65 -5.90 -0.99 -15.67
N SER A 66 -5.56 0.12 -15.02
CA SER A 66 -4.26 0.76 -15.20
C SER A 66 -3.74 1.26 -13.86
N ILE A 67 -2.42 1.27 -13.71
CA ILE A 67 -1.78 1.81 -12.51
C ILE A 67 -2.00 3.32 -12.41
N SER A 68 -1.92 4.04 -13.54
CA SER A 68 -2.18 5.49 -13.59
C SER A 68 -3.57 5.84 -13.05
N GLU A 69 -4.62 5.11 -13.45
CA GLU A 69 -5.97 5.33 -12.91
C GLU A 69 -6.06 4.94 -11.43
N LEU A 70 -5.38 3.85 -11.03
CA LEU A 70 -5.42 3.35 -9.66
C LEU A 70 -4.83 4.34 -8.64
N ILE A 71 -3.69 4.96 -8.95
CA ILE A 71 -2.97 5.87 -8.03
C ILE A 71 -3.12 7.35 -8.41
N SER A 72 -4.09 7.68 -9.27
CA SER A 72 -4.37 9.06 -9.66
C SER A 72 -4.70 9.90 -8.43
N GLY A 73 -3.99 11.02 -8.27
CA GLY A 73 -4.12 11.95 -7.15
C GLY A 73 -3.28 11.60 -5.92
N CYS A 74 -2.52 10.50 -5.94
CA CYS A 74 -1.61 10.17 -4.84
C CYS A 74 -0.43 11.15 -4.76
N SER A 75 0.19 11.21 -3.58
CA SER A 75 1.38 12.01 -3.36
C SER A 75 2.53 11.58 -4.29
N TYR A 76 3.29 12.55 -4.82
CA TYR A 76 4.41 12.32 -5.74
C TYR A 76 4.07 11.50 -7.01
N GLU A 77 2.80 11.38 -7.41
CA GLU A 77 2.34 10.59 -8.57
C GLU A 77 3.22 10.79 -9.81
N GLU A 78 3.47 12.05 -10.20
CA GLU A 78 4.26 12.44 -11.37
C GLU A 78 5.71 11.89 -11.35
N ILE A 79 6.25 11.57 -10.16
CA ILE A 79 7.59 11.03 -9.98
C ILE A 79 7.57 9.51 -9.89
N ILE A 80 6.57 8.94 -9.20
CA ILE A 80 6.52 7.51 -8.89
C ILE A 80 5.89 6.70 -10.01
N LEU A 81 4.88 7.24 -10.70
CA LEU A 81 4.12 6.54 -11.74
C LEU A 81 5.03 6.02 -12.86
N PRO A 82 5.91 6.82 -13.49
CA PRO A 82 6.80 6.31 -14.54
C PRO A 82 7.73 5.19 -14.05
N LYS A 83 8.17 5.25 -12.80
CA LYS A 83 9.07 4.26 -12.19
C LYS A 83 8.34 2.97 -11.86
N ILE A 84 7.10 3.06 -11.39
CA ILE A 84 6.24 1.90 -11.14
C ILE A 84 5.92 1.22 -12.47
N GLU A 85 5.56 1.97 -13.51
CA GLU A 85 5.29 1.42 -14.84
C GLU A 85 6.52 0.70 -15.42
N GLU A 86 7.72 1.27 -15.26
CA GLU A 86 8.99 0.64 -15.62
C GLU A 86 9.19 -0.68 -14.86
N LYS A 87 8.95 -0.69 -13.54
CA LYS A 87 9.08 -1.88 -12.67
C LYS A 87 8.07 -2.98 -13.01
N MET A 88 6.86 -2.61 -13.39
CA MET A 88 5.81 -3.55 -13.76
C MET A 88 5.98 -4.10 -15.19
N GLU A 89 6.89 -3.54 -15.99
CA GLU A 89 7.06 -3.88 -17.41
C GLU A 89 5.73 -3.83 -18.20
N GLY A 90 4.81 -2.94 -17.81
CA GLY A 90 3.46 -2.84 -18.38
C GLY A 90 2.49 -3.98 -18.02
N GLN A 91 2.84 -4.86 -17.08
CA GLN A 91 2.02 -6.00 -16.66
C GLN A 91 1.03 -5.62 -15.54
N PHE A 92 0.07 -4.76 -15.85
CA PHE A 92 -1.11 -4.53 -14.99
C PHE A 92 -2.25 -5.45 -15.46
N GLN A 93 -2.19 -6.74 -15.09
CA GLN A 93 -3.05 -7.76 -15.68
C GLN A 93 -4.40 -7.92 -14.97
N ASP A 94 -4.45 -7.62 -13.67
CA ASP A 94 -5.65 -7.81 -12.85
C ASP A 94 -6.40 -6.50 -12.65
N LYS A 95 -7.74 -6.57 -12.80
CA LYS A 95 -8.60 -5.48 -12.35
C LYS A 95 -8.59 -5.44 -10.83
N VAL A 96 -8.10 -4.34 -10.28
CA VAL A 96 -7.99 -4.05 -8.84
C VAL A 96 -8.74 -2.76 -8.54
N ASN A 97 -9.15 -2.53 -7.31
CA ASN A 97 -9.80 -1.27 -6.93
C ASN A 97 -9.05 -0.51 -5.84
N SER A 98 -7.98 -1.07 -5.28
CA SER A 98 -7.33 -0.48 -4.11
C SER A 98 -5.82 -0.45 -4.22
N ALA A 99 -5.22 0.59 -3.65
CA ALA A 99 -3.79 0.73 -3.47
C ALA A 99 -3.46 1.21 -2.06
N ILE A 100 -2.32 0.77 -1.54
CA ILE A 100 -1.70 1.26 -0.30
C ILE A 100 -0.28 1.69 -0.68
N LEU A 101 0.06 2.93 -0.34
CA LEU A 101 1.39 3.51 -0.53
C LEU A 101 1.96 3.80 0.85
N LEU A 102 3.12 3.24 1.17
CA LEU A 102 3.84 3.54 2.40
C LEU A 102 5.12 4.31 2.05
N TYR A 103 5.13 5.61 2.35
CA TYR A 103 6.27 6.50 2.09
C TYR A 103 7.36 6.36 3.17
N ASN A 104 8.56 6.83 2.82
CA ASN A 104 9.79 6.65 3.59
C ASN A 104 10.03 5.19 4.03
N PHE A 105 9.69 4.24 3.16
CA PHE A 105 9.77 2.83 3.47
C PHE A 105 10.17 2.00 2.25
N ASP A 106 11.13 1.11 2.47
CA ASP A 106 11.59 0.13 1.51
C ASP A 106 11.23 -1.26 2.04
N PHE A 107 10.23 -1.87 1.43
CA PHE A 107 9.72 -3.17 1.88
C PHE A 107 10.65 -4.28 1.41
N ASP A 108 11.14 -5.07 2.37
CA ASP A 108 12.13 -6.14 2.16
C ASP A 108 11.46 -7.48 1.75
N GLU A 109 10.40 -7.40 0.93
CA GLU A 109 9.72 -8.53 0.25
C GLU A 109 9.51 -9.83 1.07
N LYS A 110 9.24 -9.75 2.38
CA LYS A 110 9.10 -10.95 3.24
C LYS A 110 7.82 -11.74 2.92
N ILE A 111 6.73 -11.03 2.68
CA ILE A 111 5.44 -11.57 2.23
C ILE A 111 5.00 -10.66 1.09
N ASP A 112 4.94 -11.19 -0.13
CA ASP A 112 4.60 -10.41 -1.31
C ASP A 112 3.09 -10.38 -1.59
N ARG A 113 2.33 -11.36 -1.09
CA ARG A 113 0.90 -11.47 -1.39
C ARG A 113 0.07 -12.03 -0.23
N VAL A 114 -1.07 -11.39 -0.02
CA VAL A 114 -2.16 -11.87 0.84
C VAL A 114 -3.43 -12.08 0.02
N ASN A 115 -4.10 -13.21 0.25
CA ASN A 115 -5.34 -13.57 -0.41
C ASN A 115 -6.30 -14.23 0.60
N THR A 116 -7.32 -13.48 0.99
CA THR A 116 -8.37 -13.95 1.90
C THR A 116 -9.72 -13.93 1.19
N SER A 117 -10.78 -14.40 1.85
CA SER A 117 -12.15 -14.26 1.34
C SER A 117 -12.67 -12.82 1.36
N GLN A 118 -12.00 -11.90 2.08
CA GLN A 118 -12.45 -10.52 2.26
C GLN A 118 -11.67 -9.53 1.39
N TYR A 119 -10.36 -9.77 1.20
CA TYR A 119 -9.49 -8.88 0.45
C TYR A 119 -8.28 -9.61 -0.14
N THR A 120 -7.67 -8.98 -1.12
CA THR A 120 -6.42 -9.43 -1.74
C THR A 120 -5.47 -8.25 -1.86
N PHE A 121 -4.20 -8.39 -1.46
CA PHE A 121 -3.16 -7.39 -1.70
C PHE A 121 -1.88 -8.06 -2.14
N THR A 122 -1.19 -7.44 -3.09
CA THR A 122 0.11 -7.86 -3.58
C THR A 122 1.05 -6.66 -3.54
N PHE A 123 2.22 -6.83 -2.94
CA PHE A 123 3.33 -5.90 -3.05
C PHE A 123 3.84 -5.88 -4.49
N ILE A 124 4.01 -4.69 -5.05
CA ILE A 124 4.41 -4.52 -6.45
C ILE A 124 5.86 -4.11 -6.56
N CYS A 125 6.24 -3.03 -5.88
CA CYS A 125 7.62 -2.54 -5.89
C CYS A 125 7.81 -1.44 -4.84
N SER A 126 9.08 -1.13 -4.59
CA SER A 126 9.51 0.10 -3.94
C SER A 126 10.26 0.98 -4.93
N VAL A 127 9.92 2.27 -4.99
CA VAL A 127 10.54 3.24 -5.89
C VAL A 127 10.94 4.51 -5.16
N LYS A 128 12.00 5.16 -5.64
CA LYS A 128 12.50 6.41 -5.09
C LYS A 128 11.61 7.58 -5.54
N TYR A 129 11.19 8.48 -4.63
CA TYR A 129 10.39 9.67 -4.93
C TYR A 129 11.06 11.00 -4.52
N LYS A 130 12.09 10.94 -3.66
CA LYS A 130 13.03 12.05 -3.38
C LYS A 130 14.42 11.66 -3.84
#